data_AF-A0A353RN87-F1
#
_entry.id   AF-A0A353RN87-F1
#
_cell.length_a   1.000
_cell.length_b   1.000
_cell.length_c   1.000
_cell.angle_alpha   90.00
_cell.angle_beta   90.00
_cell.angle_gamma   90.00
#
_symmetry.space_group_name_H-M   'P 1'
#
loop_
_entity.id
_entity.type
_entity.pdbx_description
1 polymer ?
#
loop_
_entity_poly.entity_id
_entity_poly.type
_entity_poly.pdbx_seq_one_letter_code
_entity_poly.pdbx_strand_id
1 'polypeptide(L)'
;MNIEDIDKLIAKFYRGDTDGKEEECLASYFAQDNPPVSQDKDRDVLLALSSFTTEVPSGLEPKIASLIDAWERKENERAQHRLKMGLRKRVVSIVASVLLVVGIGFWYQYQSAGNRSALTESFESPQESQEAVVEALRLFSHNFSKGTKVVEDADSHVDKAFAIIDQALNNKPVHGQDSVELPDK
;
A
#
# COMPACT_ATOMS: atom_id res chain seq x y z
N MET A 1 24.66 20.16 44.22
CA MET A 1 25.03 19.39 43.02
C MET A 1 26.52 19.63 42.79
N ASN A 2 27.34 18.59 42.64
CA ASN A 2 28.74 18.81 42.27
C ASN A 2 28.85 19.03 40.76
N ILE A 3 29.89 19.77 40.35
CA ILE A 3 30.16 20.11 38.94
C ILE A 3 30.38 18.83 38.10
N GLU A 4 31.03 17.82 38.68
CA GLU A 4 31.26 16.51 38.04
C GLU A 4 29.97 15.71 37.76
N ASP A 5 28.89 16.01 38.48
CA ASP A 5 27.60 15.37 38.26
C ASP A 5 26.89 16.00 37.05
N ILE A 6 27.09 17.30 36.82
CA ILE A 6 26.51 18.02 35.69
C ILE A 6 27.14 17.58 34.36
N ASP A 7 28.46 17.45 34.27
CA ASP A 7 29.14 17.00 33.04
C ASP A 7 28.70 15.58 32.63
N LYS A 8 28.53 14.70 33.62
CA LYS A 8 27.99 13.36 33.37
C LYS A 8 26.54 13.41 32.88
N LEU A 9 25.75 14.33 33.42
CA LEU A 9 24.34 14.48 33.06
C LEU A 9 24.17 15.08 31.65
N ILE A 10 25.03 16.02 31.26
CA ILE A 10 25.11 16.53 29.87
C ILE A 10 25.50 15.39 28.92
N ALA A 11 26.51 14.59 29.27
CA ALA A 11 26.90 13.45 28.46
C ALA A 11 25.80 12.39 28.33
N LYS A 12 24.97 12.22 29.37
CA LYS A 12 23.80 11.32 29.39
C LYS A 12 22.66 11.89 28.54
N PHE A 13 22.44 13.21 28.58
CA PHE A 13 21.45 13.92 27.77
C PHE A 13 21.73 13.74 26.28
N TYR A 14 22.98 13.95 25.85
CA TYR A 14 23.37 13.72 24.45
C TYR A 14 23.28 12.25 24.00
N ARG A 15 23.25 11.29 24.93
CA ARG A 15 22.97 9.88 24.62
C ARG A 15 21.48 9.55 24.58
N GLY A 16 20.61 10.43 25.10
CA GLY A 16 19.17 10.18 25.24
C GLY A 16 18.80 9.26 26.41
N ASP A 17 19.68 9.14 27.41
CA ASP A 17 19.48 8.26 28.57
C ASP A 17 18.92 9.02 29.80
N THR A 18 18.59 10.31 29.66
CA THR A 18 18.11 11.16 30.75
C THR A 18 16.66 10.90 31.12
N ASP A 19 16.33 11.08 32.41
CA ASP A 19 14.96 11.08 32.92
C ASP A 19 14.40 12.51 32.99
N GLY A 20 13.08 12.67 32.98
CA GLY A 20 12.44 14.00 33.00
C GLY A 20 12.83 14.85 34.21
N LYS A 21 13.09 14.23 35.37
CA LYS A 21 13.58 14.94 36.56
C LYS A 21 15.02 15.44 36.43
N GLU A 22 15.86 14.67 35.73
CA GLU A 22 17.25 15.03 35.45
C GLU A 22 17.31 16.21 34.48
N GLU A 23 16.42 16.22 33.47
CA GLU A 23 16.30 17.31 32.49
C GLU A 23 15.75 18.60 33.12
N GLU A 24 14.77 18.51 34.01
CA GLU A 24 14.28 19.65 34.79
C GLU A 24 15.38 20.23 35.70
N CYS A 25 16.22 19.37 36.27
CA CYS A 25 17.38 19.78 37.06
C CYS A 25 18.46 20.47 36.20
N LEU A 26 18.73 19.95 34.99
CA LEU A 26 19.62 20.61 34.02
C LEU A 26 19.06 21.98 33.60
N ALA A 27 17.78 22.06 33.28
CA ALA A 27 17.14 23.32 32.87
C ALA A 27 17.20 24.38 33.98
N SER A 28 16.92 23.99 35.23
CA SER A 28 17.00 24.89 36.38
C SER A 28 18.44 25.29 36.76
N TYR A 29 19.42 24.41 36.51
CA TYR A 29 20.84 24.73 36.67
C TYR A 29 21.31 25.78 35.64
N PHE A 30 20.95 25.61 34.37
CA PHE A 30 21.35 26.53 33.30
C PHE A 30 20.56 27.85 33.24
N ALA A 31 19.41 27.91 33.91
CA ALA A 31 18.61 29.13 34.08
C ALA A 31 19.20 30.13 35.09
N GLN A 32 20.18 29.73 35.92
CA GLN A 32 20.85 30.66 36.85
C GLN A 32 21.81 31.60 36.10
N ASP A 33 21.97 32.83 36.60
CA ASP A 33 22.62 33.96 35.91
C ASP A 33 24.13 33.81 35.65
N ASN A 34 24.78 32.77 36.19
CA ASN A 34 26.18 32.44 35.88
C ASN A 34 26.56 31.02 36.40
N PRO A 35 26.27 29.94 35.67
CA PRO A 35 26.70 28.61 36.09
C PRO A 35 28.24 28.51 36.01
N PRO A 36 28.91 27.86 36.98
CA PRO A 36 30.38 27.74 37.03
C PRO A 36 30.99 26.87 35.91
N VAL A 37 30.20 26.42 34.92
CA VAL A 37 30.61 25.49 33.86
C VAL A 37 30.71 26.24 32.53
N SER A 38 31.88 26.16 31.90
CA SER A 38 32.29 26.93 30.71
C SER A 38 31.71 26.42 29.37
N GLN A 39 30.61 25.68 29.38
CA GLN A 39 30.00 25.09 28.19
C GLN A 39 28.79 25.92 27.73
N ASP A 40 29.08 27.14 27.27
CA ASP A 40 28.07 28.08 26.77
C ASP A 40 27.25 27.48 25.61
N LYS A 41 27.89 26.65 24.77
CA LYS A 41 27.23 26.00 23.63
C LYS A 41 26.20 24.96 24.04
N ASP A 42 26.50 24.15 25.05
CA ASP A 42 25.58 23.10 25.53
C ASP A 42 24.43 23.71 26.31
N ARG A 43 24.70 24.80 27.04
CA ARG A 43 23.69 25.63 27.68
C ARG A 43 22.67 26.15 26.67
N ASP A 44 23.11 26.73 25.56
CA ASP A 44 22.22 27.28 24.53
C ASP A 44 21.31 26.19 23.92
N VAL A 45 21.86 25.01 23.64
CA VAL A 45 21.09 23.88 23.11
C VAL A 45 20.05 23.39 24.12
N LEU A 46 20.45 23.20 25.38
CA LEU A 46 19.57 22.72 26.44
C LEU A 46 18.45 23.72 26.77
N LEU A 47 18.76 25.02 26.80
CA LEU A 47 17.77 26.09 26.99
C LEU A 47 16.82 26.19 25.79
N ALA A 48 17.33 26.08 24.57
CA ALA A 48 16.50 26.10 23.37
C ALA A 48 15.53 24.90 23.33
N LEU A 49 15.96 23.72 23.79
CA LEU A 49 15.11 22.52 23.81
C LEU A 49 14.11 22.53 24.98
N SER A 50 14.53 22.96 26.17
CA SER A 50 13.65 23.03 27.34
C SER A 50 12.59 24.14 27.26
N SER A 51 12.89 25.24 26.55
CA SER A 51 11.90 26.29 26.24
C SER A 51 10.88 25.86 25.19
N PHE A 52 11.14 24.77 24.47
CA PHE A 52 10.24 24.25 23.45
C PHE A 52 9.10 23.44 24.08
N THR A 53 8.11 24.13 24.64
CA THR A 53 6.87 23.50 25.08
C THR A 53 5.91 23.40 23.89
N THR A 54 5.76 22.21 23.31
CA THR A 54 4.72 21.97 22.31
C THR A 54 3.43 21.54 23.00
N GLU A 55 2.35 22.29 22.79
CA GLU A 55 1.03 21.85 23.18
C GLU A 55 0.62 20.64 22.33
N VAL A 56 0.28 19.53 22.99
CA VAL A 56 -0.24 18.36 22.29
C VAL A 56 -1.59 18.73 21.69
N PRO A 57 -1.78 18.61 20.36
CA PRO A 57 -3.02 19.03 19.72
C PRO A 57 -4.20 18.24 20.28
N SER A 58 -5.25 18.95 20.66
CA SER A 58 -6.48 18.37 21.18
C SER A 58 -7.06 17.42 20.12
N GLY A 59 -7.16 16.14 20.48
CA GLY A 59 -7.61 15.08 19.57
C GLY A 59 -6.55 14.08 19.12
N LEU A 60 -5.27 14.26 19.50
CA LEU A 60 -4.23 13.27 19.20
C LEU A 60 -4.46 11.95 19.94
N GLU A 61 -4.71 12.01 21.25
CA GLU A 61 -5.00 10.83 22.08
C GLU A 61 -6.18 9.99 21.55
N PRO A 62 -7.38 10.56 21.31
CA PRO A 62 -8.49 9.76 20.78
C PRO A 62 -8.21 9.25 19.37
N LYS A 63 -7.39 9.96 18.57
CA LYS A 63 -6.97 9.47 17.26
C LYS A 63 -6.04 8.26 17.37
N ILE A 64 -5.07 8.30 18.29
CA ILE A 64 -4.19 7.14 18.55
C ILE A 64 -5.01 5.96 19.06
N ALA A 65 -5.92 6.18 20.02
CA ALA A 65 -6.80 5.14 20.52
C ALA A 65 -7.64 4.50 19.40
N SER A 66 -8.24 5.32 18.53
CA SER A 66 -9.03 4.79 17.41
C SER A 66 -8.18 4.04 16.37
N LEU A 67 -6.92 4.42 16.17
CA LEU A 67 -5.99 3.67 15.31
C LEU A 67 -5.65 2.30 15.90
N ILE A 68 -5.43 2.22 17.22
CA ILE A 68 -5.18 0.95 17.93
C ILE A 68 -6.39 0.03 17.77
N ASP A 69 -7.59 0.53 18.06
CA ASP A 69 -8.84 -0.24 17.91
C ASP A 69 -9.06 -0.71 16.46
N ALA A 70 -8.75 0.14 15.47
CA ALA A 70 -8.88 -0.21 14.06
C ALA A 70 -7.92 -1.33 13.66
N TRP A 71 -6.69 -1.33 14.18
CA TRP A 71 -5.71 -2.39 13.94
C TRP A 71 -6.14 -3.72 14.56
N GLU A 72 -6.63 -3.70 15.80
CA GLU A 72 -7.14 -4.90 16.46
C GLU A 72 -8.33 -5.51 15.69
N ARG A 73 -9.30 -4.68 15.28
CA ARG A 73 -10.44 -5.14 14.45
C ARG A 73 -9.96 -5.79 13.16
N LYS A 74 -9.04 -5.15 12.45
CA LYS A 74 -8.50 -5.65 11.18
C LYS A 74 -7.74 -6.97 11.36
N GLU A 75 -7.02 -7.15 12.46
CA GLU A 75 -6.34 -8.39 12.76
C GLU A 75 -7.33 -9.52 13.07
N ASN A 76 -8.33 -9.25 13.90
CA ASN A 76 -9.37 -10.21 14.25
C ASN A 76 -10.20 -10.64 13.03
N GLU A 77 -10.61 -9.70 12.17
CA GLU A 77 -11.32 -10.02 10.94
C GLU A 77 -10.49 -10.91 10.00
N ARG A 78 -9.20 -10.61 9.84
CA ARG A 78 -8.28 -11.44 9.05
C ARG A 78 -8.14 -12.84 9.65
N ALA A 79 -8.02 -12.95 10.98
CA ALA A 79 -7.92 -14.24 11.65
C ALA A 79 -9.20 -15.07 11.46
N GLN A 80 -10.38 -14.48 11.67
CA GLN A 80 -11.66 -15.15 11.46
C GLN A 80 -11.87 -15.56 9.99
N HIS A 81 -11.50 -14.70 9.05
CA HIS A 81 -11.60 -15.01 7.62
C HIS A 81 -10.70 -16.18 7.22
N ARG A 82 -9.46 -16.23 7.72
CA ARG A 82 -8.54 -17.37 7.51
C ARG A 82 -9.12 -18.68 8.06
N LEU A 83 -9.69 -18.66 9.27
CA LEU A 83 -10.33 -19.83 9.87
C LEU A 83 -11.55 -20.29 9.04
N LYS A 84 -12.43 -19.37 8.66
CA LYS A 84 -13.60 -19.67 7.82
C LYS A 84 -13.21 -20.24 6.45
N MET A 85 -12.18 -19.69 5.80
CA MET A 85 -11.65 -20.24 4.55
C MET A 85 -11.02 -21.62 4.73
N GLY A 86 -10.29 -21.86 5.82
CA GLY A 86 -9.72 -23.17 6.15
C GLY A 86 -10.79 -24.25 6.30
N LEU A 87 -11.86 -23.95 7.03
CA LEU A 87 -13.00 -24.87 7.20
C LEU A 87 -13.73 -25.14 5.88
N ARG A 88 -14.00 -24.10 5.08
CA ARG A 88 -14.62 -24.26 3.75
C ARG A 88 -13.78 -25.15 2.83
N LYS A 89 -12.45 -24.97 2.79
CA LYS A 89 -11.55 -25.82 1.99
C LYS A 89 -11.62 -27.30 2.41
N ARG A 90 -11.72 -27.57 3.72
CA ARG A 90 -11.89 -28.95 4.23
C ARG A 90 -13.23 -29.57 3.81
N VAL A 91 -14.32 -28.81 3.83
CA VAL A 91 -15.62 -29.32 3.35
C VAL A 91 -15.59 -29.60 1.84
N VAL A 92 -15.00 -28.67 1.06
CA VAL A 92 -14.84 -28.85 -0.39
C VAL A 92 -13.97 -30.07 -0.71
N SER A 93 -12.90 -30.34 0.05
CA SER A 93 -12.07 -31.52 -0.19
C SER A 93 -12.81 -32.83 0.06
N ILE A 94 -13.67 -32.88 1.10
CA ILE A 94 -14.47 -34.07 1.38
C ILE A 94 -15.43 -34.32 0.21
N VAL A 95 -16.19 -33.31 -0.23
CA VAL A 95 -17.13 -33.44 -1.35
C VAL A 95 -16.39 -33.80 -2.65
N ALA A 96 -15.24 -33.19 -2.92
CA ALA A 96 -14.43 -33.50 -4.10
C ALA A 96 -13.97 -34.97 -4.10
N SER A 97 -13.55 -35.50 -2.95
CA SER A 97 -13.15 -36.92 -2.85
C SER A 97 -14.31 -37.89 -3.12
N VAL A 98 -15.51 -37.58 -2.60
CA VAL A 98 -16.72 -38.37 -2.85
C VAL A 98 -17.12 -38.30 -4.32
N LEU A 99 -17.11 -37.10 -4.91
CA LEU A 99 -17.37 -36.91 -6.34
C LEU A 99 -16.34 -37.62 -7.23
N LEU A 100 -15.08 -37.70 -6.80
CA LEU A 100 -14.04 -38.44 -7.52
C LEU A 100 -14.35 -39.95 -7.52
N VAL A 101 -14.69 -40.51 -6.36
CA VAL A 101 -15.04 -41.95 -6.25
C VAL A 101 -16.31 -42.26 -7.05
N VAL A 102 -17.35 -41.42 -6.93
CA VAL A 102 -18.60 -41.57 -7.68
C VAL A 102 -18.35 -41.39 -9.18
N GLY A 103 -17.56 -40.40 -9.57
CA GLY A 103 -17.20 -40.14 -10.96
C GLY A 103 -16.42 -41.28 -11.58
N ILE A 104 -15.44 -41.86 -10.88
CA ILE A 104 -14.71 -43.05 -11.33
C ILE A 104 -15.63 -44.26 -11.43
N GLY A 105 -16.51 -44.48 -10.45
CA GLY A 105 -17.48 -45.58 -10.47
C GLY A 105 -18.45 -45.47 -11.65
N PHE A 106 -18.98 -44.27 -11.90
CA PHE A 106 -19.86 -43.98 -13.02
C PHE A 106 -19.12 -44.09 -14.35
N TRP A 107 -17.87 -43.61 -14.43
CA TRP A 107 -17.02 -43.73 -15.61
C TRP A 107 -16.71 -45.19 -15.95
N TYR A 108 -16.38 -46.02 -14.96
CA TYR A 108 -16.14 -47.46 -15.18
C TYR A 108 -17.41 -48.16 -15.70
N GLN A 109 -18.57 -47.83 -15.13
CA GLN A 109 -19.85 -48.37 -15.59
C GLN A 109 -20.22 -47.89 -17.01
N TYR A 110 -19.97 -46.62 -17.33
CA TYR A 110 -20.20 -46.04 -18.67
C TYR A 110 -19.22 -46.58 -19.72
N GLN A 111 -17.96 -46.81 -19.34
CA GLN A 111 -16.93 -47.37 -20.21
C GLN A 111 -17.18 -48.86 -20.51
N SER A 112 -17.71 -49.62 -19.55
CA SER A 112 -18.18 -51.00 -19.74
C SER A 112 -19.49 -51.09 -20.53
N ALA A 113 -20.31 -50.03 -20.53
CA ALA A 113 -21.63 -50.02 -21.18
C ALA A 113 -21.63 -49.58 -22.66
N GLY A 114 -20.53 -49.13 -23.26
CA GLY A 114 -20.46 -49.02 -24.73
C GLY A 114 -19.62 -47.93 -25.39
N ASN A 115 -18.98 -46.99 -24.67
CA ASN A 115 -18.29 -45.87 -25.34
C ASN A 115 -16.75 -45.94 -25.29
N ARG A 116 -16.16 -46.98 -25.89
CA ARG A 116 -14.75 -46.94 -26.35
C ARG A 116 -14.64 -46.36 -27.77
N SER A 117 -15.23 -45.19 -28.02
CA SER A 117 -15.14 -44.54 -29.33
C SER A 117 -15.39 -43.05 -29.17
N ALA A 118 -14.31 -42.25 -29.25
CA ALA A 118 -14.33 -40.82 -29.60
C ALA A 118 -12.99 -40.13 -29.35
N LEU A 119 -12.12 -40.63 -28.46
CA LEU A 119 -10.85 -39.97 -28.11
C LEU A 119 -9.59 -40.70 -28.60
N THR A 120 -9.75 -41.83 -29.29
CA THR A 120 -8.64 -42.65 -29.81
C THR A 120 -8.64 -42.76 -31.33
N GLU A 121 -9.36 -41.89 -32.03
CA GLU A 121 -9.20 -41.76 -33.48
C GLU A 121 -8.09 -40.74 -33.69
N SER A 122 -6.86 -41.25 -33.69
CA SER A 122 -5.70 -40.55 -34.25
C SER A 122 -6.10 -40.11 -35.66
N PHE A 123 -6.15 -38.79 -35.93
CA PHE A 123 -6.54 -38.21 -37.23
C PHE A 123 -6.07 -39.10 -38.38
N GLU A 124 -7.02 -39.79 -39.03
CA GLU A 124 -6.73 -40.94 -39.89
C GLU A 124 -6.05 -40.53 -41.21
N SER A 125 -6.00 -39.22 -41.52
CA SER A 125 -5.28 -38.69 -42.67
C SER A 125 -4.44 -37.42 -42.36
N PRO A 126 -3.22 -37.31 -42.93
CA PRO A 126 -2.37 -36.12 -42.81
C PRO A 126 -2.98 -34.83 -43.38
N GLN A 127 -4.07 -34.92 -44.15
CA GLN A 127 -4.73 -33.77 -44.78
C GLN A 127 -5.78 -33.13 -43.86
N GLU A 128 -6.61 -33.91 -43.18
CA GLU A 128 -7.61 -33.37 -42.23
C GLU A 128 -6.95 -32.64 -41.05
N SER A 129 -5.80 -33.13 -40.58
CA SER A 129 -5.03 -32.44 -39.54
C SER A 129 -4.51 -31.06 -39.99
N GLN A 130 -4.19 -30.89 -41.28
CA GLN A 130 -3.76 -29.60 -41.81
C GLN A 130 -4.93 -28.63 -41.94
N GLU A 131 -6.09 -29.10 -42.38
CA GLU A 131 -7.30 -28.28 -42.46
C GLU A 131 -7.73 -27.77 -41.08
N ALA A 132 -7.73 -28.63 -40.06
CA ALA A 132 -8.04 -28.25 -38.68
C ALA A 132 -7.03 -27.23 -38.11
N VAL A 133 -5.74 -27.38 -38.44
CA VAL A 133 -4.69 -26.43 -38.04
C VAL A 133 -4.87 -25.07 -38.73
N VAL A 134 -5.21 -25.07 -40.02
CA VAL A 134 -5.47 -23.83 -40.78
C VAL A 134 -6.71 -23.12 -40.24
N GLU A 135 -7.77 -23.86 -39.91
CA GLU A 135 -8.97 -23.30 -39.29
C GLU A 135 -8.66 -22.68 -37.91
N ALA A 136 -7.92 -23.41 -37.07
CA ALA A 136 -7.50 -22.92 -35.76
C ALA A 136 -6.64 -21.64 -35.88
N LEU A 137 -5.71 -21.60 -36.84
CA LEU A 137 -4.87 -20.42 -37.09
C LEU A 137 -5.69 -19.24 -37.62
N ARG A 138 -6.72 -19.52 -38.44
CA ARG A 138 -7.65 -18.50 -38.94
C ARG A 138 -8.48 -17.90 -37.82
N LEU A 139 -8.99 -18.74 -36.91
CA LEU A 139 -9.74 -18.31 -35.73
C LEU A 139 -8.85 -17.49 -34.78
N PHE A 140 -7.60 -17.92 -34.59
CA PHE A 140 -6.61 -17.19 -33.80
C PHE A 140 -6.33 -15.80 -34.39
N SER A 141 -6.03 -15.73 -35.69
CA SER A 141 -5.76 -14.47 -36.39
C SER A 141 -6.97 -13.51 -36.34
N HIS A 142 -8.18 -14.04 -36.55
CA HIS A 142 -9.40 -13.26 -36.46
C HIS A 142 -9.61 -12.69 -35.05
N ASN A 143 -9.39 -13.47 -33.99
CA ASN A 143 -9.51 -12.98 -32.62
C ASN A 143 -8.39 -12.00 -32.23
N PHE A 144 -7.16 -12.23 -32.70
CA PHE A 144 -6.05 -11.31 -32.48
C PHE A 144 -6.31 -9.95 -33.12
N SER A 145 -6.75 -9.91 -34.37
CA SER A 145 -7.07 -8.66 -35.09
C SER A 145 -8.22 -7.87 -34.46
N LYS A 146 -9.16 -8.54 -33.77
CA LYS A 146 -10.20 -7.87 -32.97
C LYS A 146 -9.61 -7.28 -31.69
N GLY A 147 -8.73 -8.01 -31.02
CA GLY A 147 -8.05 -7.54 -29.82
C GLY A 147 -7.19 -6.31 -30.07
N THR A 148 -6.47 -6.25 -31.19
CA THR A 148 -5.60 -5.11 -31.52
C THR A 148 -6.37 -3.83 -31.84
N LYS A 149 -7.57 -3.92 -32.44
CA LYS A 149 -8.42 -2.74 -32.69
C LYS A 149 -8.85 -2.03 -31.41
N VAL A 150 -9.15 -2.78 -30.35
CA VAL A 150 -9.52 -2.22 -29.04
C VAL A 150 -8.33 -1.48 -28.41
N VAL A 151 -7.10 -1.97 -28.65
CA VAL A 151 -5.88 -1.31 -28.18
C VAL A 151 -5.60 -0.03 -28.98
N GLU A 152 -5.81 -0.04 -30.29
CA GLU A 152 -5.62 1.14 -31.14
C GLU A 152 -6.65 2.25 -30.89
N ASP A 153 -7.91 1.88 -30.63
CA ASP A 153 -8.93 2.84 -30.19
C ASP A 153 -8.56 3.47 -28.84
N ALA A 154 -8.02 2.68 -27.90
CA ALA A 154 -7.57 3.18 -26.60
C ALA A 154 -6.39 4.14 -26.71
N ASP A 155 -5.42 3.87 -27.60
CA ASP A 155 -4.28 4.74 -27.88
C ASP A 155 -4.75 6.10 -28.42
N SER A 156 -5.71 6.08 -29.37
CA SER A 156 -6.30 7.31 -29.93
C SER A 156 -7.05 8.17 -28.89
N HIS A 157 -7.62 7.53 -27.86
CA HIS A 157 -8.30 8.23 -26.78
C HIS A 157 -7.32 8.85 -25.78
N VAL A 158 -6.19 8.18 -25.55
CA VAL A 158 -5.09 8.68 -24.71
C VAL A 158 -4.45 9.91 -25.35
N ASP A 159 -4.17 9.88 -26.66
CA ASP A 159 -3.64 11.03 -27.39
C ASP A 159 -4.58 12.25 -27.36
N LYS A 160 -5.89 12.03 -27.52
CA LYS A 160 -6.90 13.09 -27.39
C LYS A 160 -6.95 13.65 -25.96
N ALA A 161 -6.84 12.80 -24.94
CA ALA A 161 -6.81 13.25 -23.56
C ALA A 161 -5.58 14.12 -23.27
N PHE A 162 -4.40 13.75 -23.79
CA PHE A 162 -3.19 14.56 -23.68
C PHE A 162 -3.33 15.89 -24.43
N ALA A 163 -3.92 15.91 -25.63
CA ALA A 163 -4.16 17.15 -26.37
C ALA A 163 -5.10 18.12 -25.62
N ILE A 164 -6.13 17.61 -24.94
CA ILE A 164 -7.03 18.42 -24.11
C ILE A 164 -6.29 18.99 -22.89
N ILE A 165 -5.43 18.19 -22.25
CA ILE A 165 -4.61 18.64 -21.11
C ILE A 165 -3.66 19.75 -21.55
N ASP A 166 -2.97 19.59 -22.67
CA ASP A 166 -2.06 20.61 -23.23
C ASP A 166 -2.82 21.89 -23.59
N GLN A 167 -4.00 21.78 -24.19
CA GLN A 167 -4.85 22.93 -24.48
C GLN A 167 -5.28 23.66 -23.21
N ALA A 168 -5.62 22.94 -22.13
CA ALA A 168 -5.99 23.52 -20.84
C ALA A 168 -4.81 24.18 -20.12
N LEU A 169 -3.60 23.62 -20.26
CA LEU A 169 -2.37 24.19 -19.69
C LEU A 169 -1.89 25.43 -20.45
N ASN A 170 -2.10 25.48 -21.77
CA ASN A 170 -1.69 26.60 -22.62
C ASN A 170 -2.69 27.77 -22.61
N ASN A 171 -3.92 27.57 -22.13
CA ASN A 171 -4.96 28.60 -21.96
C ASN A 171 -5.03 29.18 -20.54
N LYS A 172 -3.89 29.44 -19.88
CA LYS A 172 -3.91 30.19 -18.60
C LYS A 172 -4.18 31.69 -18.84
N PRO A 173 -5.19 32.30 -18.18
CA PRO A 173 -5.38 33.74 -18.19
C PRO A 173 -4.28 34.43 -17.37
N VAL A 174 -3.57 35.36 -18.00
CA VAL A 174 -2.67 36.31 -17.33
C VAL A 174 -3.54 37.37 -16.64
N HIS A 175 -3.81 37.20 -15.34
CA HIS A 175 -4.23 38.32 -14.50
C HIS A 175 -3.67 38.20 -13.08
N GLY A 176 -2.83 39.15 -12.72
CA GLY A 176 -2.13 39.25 -11.45
C GLY A 176 -1.25 40.48 -11.40
N GLN A 177 -1.84 41.67 -11.56
CA GLN A 177 -1.26 42.97 -11.19
C GLN A 177 -2.42 43.85 -10.69
N ASP A 178 -2.89 43.57 -9.46
CA ASP A 178 -3.62 44.56 -8.66
C ASP A 178 -2.58 45.41 -7.93
N SER A 179 -2.30 46.60 -8.45
CA SER A 179 -1.63 47.68 -7.70
C SER A 179 -2.69 48.71 -7.35
N VAL A 180 -2.98 48.76 -6.05
CA VAL A 180 -3.79 49.78 -5.38
C VAL A 180 -3.06 51.12 -5.48
N GLU A 181 -3.68 52.14 -6.07
CA GLU A 181 -3.27 53.54 -5.90
C GLU A 181 -4.51 54.40 -5.62
N LEU A 182 -4.44 55.16 -4.53
CA LEU A 182 -5.52 55.95 -3.94
C LEU A 182 -5.92 57.15 -4.83
N PRO A 183 -7.17 57.63 -4.73
CA PRO A 183 -7.57 58.89 -5.35
C PRO A 183 -7.20 60.10 -4.47
N ASP A 184 -6.35 60.97 -4.99
CA ASP A 184 -6.34 62.39 -4.65
C ASP A 184 -6.91 63.17 -5.86
N LYS A 185 -8.14 63.68 -5.72
CA LYS A 185 -8.54 65.09 -5.90
C LYS A 185 -10.06 65.26 -5.99
#